data_AF-A0A3M1PAL1-F1
#
_entry.id   AF-A0A3M1PAL1-F1
#
_cell.length_a   1.000
_cell.length_b   1.000
_cell.length_c   1.000
_cell.angle_alpha   90.00
_cell.angle_beta   90.00
_cell.angle_gamma   90.00
#
_symmetry.space_group_name_H-M   'P 1'
#
loop_
_entity.id
_entity.type
_entity.pdbx_description
1 polymer ?
#
loop_
_entity_poly.entity_id
_entity_poly.type
_entity_poly.pdbx_seq_one_letter_code
_entity_poly.pdbx_strand_id
1 'polypeptide(L)'
;MCTRSFRFLLFLFVLHLLLPAAHAQFVVNSTGQDGDGNLGDGICDTGFGQNLTGECTFQAALDEANARSGTDVIHFNIPGAGPHVIQSASFSDFTISETVEIDGYTQPGAVPNTNPAPQGLNAQPMIVLSNTGFGPSIIISSNAPGTVIRGLVFQNFGVQNLGTALLSFAEGVRIEGCFFGTDAAGVVAVPNGQGLQISGAN
;
A
#
# COMPACT_ATOMS: atom_id res chain seq x y z
N MET A 1 5.93 -33.62 65.43
CA MET A 1 7.09 -32.98 64.76
C MET A 1 7.41 -33.74 63.49
N CYS A 2 6.97 -33.26 62.33
CA CYS A 2 7.61 -33.50 61.03
C CYS A 2 6.97 -32.55 59.99
N THR A 3 7.66 -31.46 59.67
CA THR A 3 7.26 -30.42 58.72
C THR A 3 7.77 -30.80 57.32
N ARG A 4 6.87 -31.04 56.35
CA ARG A 4 7.25 -31.10 54.93
C ARG A 4 6.85 -29.79 54.25
N SER A 5 7.89 -29.06 53.89
CA SER A 5 7.87 -27.77 53.19
C SER A 5 7.25 -27.90 51.79
N PHE A 6 6.18 -27.14 51.55
CA PHE A 6 5.54 -27.00 50.24
C PHE A 6 6.16 -25.76 49.56
N ARG A 7 7.10 -25.97 48.63
CA ARG A 7 7.66 -24.90 47.81
C ARG A 7 6.66 -24.55 46.70
N PHE A 8 5.90 -23.48 46.91
CA PHE A 8 5.06 -22.87 45.89
C PHE A 8 5.95 -22.18 44.86
N LEU A 9 6.13 -22.79 43.69
CA LEU A 9 6.75 -22.14 42.54
C LEU A 9 5.70 -21.22 41.91
N LEU A 10 5.76 -19.92 42.23
CA LEU A 10 4.89 -18.90 41.66
C LEU A 10 5.30 -18.69 40.19
N PHE A 11 4.63 -19.37 39.26
CA PHE A 11 4.70 -18.99 37.85
C PHE A 11 3.99 -17.64 37.70
N LEU A 12 4.77 -16.55 37.61
CA LEU A 12 4.29 -15.27 37.13
C LEU A 12 3.91 -15.45 35.65
N PHE A 13 2.66 -15.81 35.40
CA PHE A 13 2.06 -15.70 34.09
C PHE A 13 1.93 -14.20 33.81
N VAL A 14 2.94 -13.63 33.14
CA VAL A 14 2.84 -12.29 32.57
C VAL A 14 1.75 -12.39 31.51
N LEU A 15 0.52 -12.05 31.91
CA LEU A 15 -0.56 -11.75 30.98
C LEU A 15 -0.06 -10.58 30.14
N HIS A 16 0.52 -10.90 28.98
CA HIS A 16 0.80 -9.92 27.96
C HIS A 16 -0.55 -9.38 27.57
N LEU A 17 -0.88 -8.20 28.08
CA LEU A 17 -1.95 -7.39 27.54
C LEU A 17 -1.56 -7.19 26.07
N LEU A 18 -2.15 -7.98 25.18
CA LEU A 18 -2.08 -7.77 23.74
C LEU A 18 -2.84 -6.48 23.48
N LEU A 19 -2.18 -5.35 23.72
CA LEU A 19 -2.60 -4.09 23.15
C LEU A 19 -2.64 -4.34 21.64
N PRO A 20 -3.77 -4.09 20.94
CA PRO A 20 -3.75 -4.15 19.49
C PRO A 20 -2.60 -3.25 19.03
N ALA A 21 -1.73 -3.77 18.17
CA ALA A 21 -0.66 -2.98 17.59
C ALA A 21 -1.29 -1.69 17.06
N ALA A 22 -0.83 -0.54 17.58
CA ALA A 22 -1.31 0.74 17.10
C ALA A 22 -0.89 0.83 15.63
N HIS A 23 -1.92 0.72 14.80
CA HIS A 23 -1.86 0.84 13.37
C HIS A 23 -1.28 2.23 13.01
N ALA A 24 -0.22 2.28 12.21
CA ALA A 24 0.35 3.54 11.73
C ALA A 24 -0.33 3.99 10.43
N GLN A 25 -0.45 5.31 10.31
CA GLN A 25 -0.97 5.95 9.12
C GLN A 25 0.13 6.79 8.48
N PHE A 26 0.50 6.45 7.24
CA PHE A 26 1.41 7.24 6.41
C PHE A 26 0.61 8.04 5.39
N VAL A 27 0.95 9.32 5.19
CA VAL A 27 0.23 10.21 4.28
C VAL A 27 1.17 10.65 3.17
N VAL A 28 1.02 10.03 2.01
CA VAL A 28 1.75 10.37 0.79
C VAL A 28 1.37 11.78 0.36
N ASN A 29 2.36 12.66 0.26
CA ASN A 29 2.17 14.06 -0.11
C ASN A 29 3.00 14.49 -1.32
N SER A 30 3.75 13.56 -1.93
CA SER A 30 4.58 13.82 -3.10
C SER A 30 4.46 12.71 -4.14
N THR A 31 4.65 13.10 -5.41
CA THR A 31 4.81 12.18 -6.55
C THR A 31 6.27 11.78 -6.77
N GLY A 32 7.18 12.19 -5.88
CA GLY A 32 8.57 11.75 -5.86
C GLY A 32 8.69 10.22 -5.74
N GLN A 33 9.89 9.71 -5.99
CA GLN A 33 10.16 8.28 -6.09
C GLN A 33 11.16 7.79 -5.05
N ASP A 34 11.77 8.71 -4.29
CA ASP A 34 12.77 8.38 -3.30
C ASP A 34 12.13 7.58 -2.16
N GLY A 35 12.84 6.57 -1.66
CA GLY A 35 12.41 5.78 -0.51
C GLY A 35 12.59 6.51 0.80
N ASP A 36 12.23 5.83 1.89
CA ASP A 36 12.36 6.41 3.22
C ASP A 36 13.84 6.61 3.60
N GLY A 37 14.17 7.77 4.13
CA GLY A 37 15.54 8.12 4.49
C GLY A 37 16.02 7.44 5.79
N ASN A 38 15.12 6.96 6.64
CA ASN A 38 15.40 6.29 7.91
C ASN A 38 14.45 5.10 8.17
N LEU A 39 14.52 4.10 7.29
CA LEU A 39 13.69 2.89 7.33
C LEU A 39 13.38 2.35 8.75
N GLY A 40 12.10 2.27 9.08
CA GLY A 40 11.54 1.68 10.28
C GLY A 40 11.53 2.59 11.50
N ASP A 41 11.74 3.89 11.33
CA ASP A 41 11.65 4.87 12.42
C ASP A 41 10.19 5.30 12.72
N GLY A 42 9.24 4.90 11.86
CA GLY A 42 7.82 5.21 11.97
C GLY A 42 7.44 6.58 11.42
N ILE A 43 8.33 7.26 10.70
CA ILE A 43 8.10 8.56 10.06
C ILE A 43 8.33 8.39 8.56
N CYS A 44 7.28 8.57 7.75
CA CYS A 44 7.45 8.60 6.30
C CYS A 44 8.12 9.92 5.87
N ASP A 45 9.39 9.89 5.50
CA ASP A 45 10.18 11.05 5.06
C ASP A 45 11.35 10.64 4.16
N THR A 46 11.56 11.33 3.03
CA THR A 46 12.68 11.05 2.12
C THR A 46 14.05 11.52 2.65
N GLY A 47 14.08 12.26 3.75
CA GLY A 47 15.27 12.84 4.37
C GLY A 47 16.05 11.85 5.23
N PHE A 48 17.39 11.88 5.11
CA PHE A 48 18.28 10.98 5.85
C PHE A 48 18.72 11.55 7.21
N GLY A 49 18.74 10.68 8.23
CA GLY A 49 19.19 11.01 9.58
C GLY A 49 18.22 11.98 10.25
N GLN A 50 18.72 13.15 10.67
CA GLN A 50 17.91 14.18 11.34
C GLN A 50 17.43 15.28 10.39
N ASN A 51 17.69 15.15 9.08
CA ASN A 51 17.34 16.17 8.07
C ASN A 51 16.02 15.84 7.39
N LEU A 52 14.92 15.91 8.14
CA LEU A 52 13.58 15.62 7.61
C LEU A 52 13.16 16.66 6.56
N THR A 53 12.66 16.20 5.41
CA THR A 53 12.22 17.03 4.28
C THR A 53 10.75 17.41 4.38
N GLY A 54 9.96 16.65 5.14
CA GLY A 54 8.51 16.66 5.15
C GLY A 54 7.88 16.00 3.92
N GLU A 55 8.69 15.39 3.04
CA GLU A 55 8.22 14.72 1.84
C GLU A 55 8.01 13.23 2.11
N CYS A 56 6.77 12.78 1.98
CA CYS A 56 6.39 11.38 2.03
C CYS A 56 5.97 10.94 0.64
N THR A 57 6.80 10.15 -0.03
CA THR A 57 6.50 9.52 -1.32
C THR A 57 5.71 8.22 -1.08
N PHE A 58 5.13 7.66 -2.15
CA PHE A 58 4.51 6.34 -2.05
C PHE A 58 5.54 5.24 -1.72
N GLN A 59 6.78 5.39 -2.20
CA GLN A 59 7.87 4.48 -1.85
C GLN A 59 8.18 4.54 -0.36
N ALA A 60 8.42 5.73 0.19
CA ALA A 60 8.75 5.90 1.61
C ALA A 60 7.63 5.38 2.52
N ALA A 61 6.36 5.60 2.14
CA ALA A 61 5.22 5.08 2.90
C ALA A 61 5.17 3.54 2.91
N LEU A 62 5.50 2.90 1.78
CA LEU A 62 5.59 1.44 1.70
C LEU A 62 6.80 0.90 2.46
N ASP A 63 7.95 1.57 2.38
CA ASP A 63 9.15 1.22 3.13
C ASP A 63 8.85 1.17 4.64
N GLU A 64 8.20 2.20 5.18
CA GLU A 64 7.80 2.23 6.59
C GLU A 64 6.75 1.17 6.95
N ALA A 65 5.72 0.99 6.13
CA ALA A 65 4.71 -0.05 6.35
C ALA A 65 5.32 -1.47 6.33
N ASN A 66 6.29 -1.71 5.46
CA ASN A 66 7.00 -2.98 5.34
C ASN A 66 7.96 -3.25 6.51
N ALA A 67 8.49 -2.19 7.14
CA ALA A 67 9.41 -2.30 8.27
C ALA A 67 8.68 -2.55 9.62
N ARG A 68 7.35 -2.44 9.64
CA ARG A 68 6.52 -2.48 10.84
C ARG A 68 5.60 -3.69 10.85
N SER A 69 5.55 -4.37 11.99
CA SER A 69 4.60 -5.47 12.17
C SER A 69 3.17 -4.94 12.34
N GLY A 70 2.23 -5.49 11.58
CA GLY A 70 0.81 -5.23 11.75
C GLY A 70 0.18 -4.53 10.55
N THR A 71 -0.96 -3.90 10.85
CA THR A 71 -2.01 -3.42 9.94
C THR A 71 -1.78 -2.23 9.00
N ASP A 72 -0.63 -1.60 8.83
CA ASP A 72 -0.54 -0.14 8.53
C ASP A 72 -1.38 0.41 7.32
N VAL A 73 -1.71 1.71 7.31
CA VAL A 73 -2.57 2.37 6.29
C VAL A 73 -1.77 3.44 5.59
N ILE A 74 -1.91 3.48 4.27
CA ILE A 74 -1.38 4.53 3.41
C ILE A 74 -2.55 5.36 2.88
N HIS A 75 -2.51 6.65 3.22
CA HIS A 75 -3.39 7.69 2.71
C HIS A 75 -2.63 8.62 1.76
N PHE A 76 -3.37 9.49 1.07
CA PHE A 76 -2.85 10.43 0.09
C PHE A 76 -3.36 11.85 0.38
N ASN A 77 -2.47 12.83 0.30
CA ASN A 77 -2.76 14.26 0.37
C ASN A 77 -1.73 15.04 -0.45
N ILE A 78 -1.58 14.67 -1.72
CA ILE A 78 -0.68 15.33 -2.65
C ILE A 78 -1.29 16.70 -3.02
N PRO A 79 -0.54 17.82 -2.89
CA PRO A 79 -1.08 19.14 -3.17
C PRO A 79 -1.27 19.38 -4.67
N GLY A 80 -2.25 20.22 -4.99
CA GLY A 80 -2.57 20.62 -6.37
C GLY A 80 -3.81 19.92 -6.93
N ALA A 81 -4.11 20.20 -8.20
CA ALA A 81 -5.20 19.53 -8.90
C ALA A 81 -4.74 18.16 -9.42
N GLY A 82 -5.53 17.13 -9.15
CA GLY A 82 -5.31 15.78 -9.68
C GLY A 82 -5.89 15.57 -11.09
N PRO A 83 -5.80 14.34 -11.62
CA PRO A 83 -5.18 13.17 -10.99
C PRO A 83 -3.65 13.31 -10.89
N HIS A 84 -3.08 12.84 -9.79
CA HIS A 84 -1.64 12.80 -9.57
C HIS A 84 -1.07 11.49 -10.09
N VAL A 85 -0.01 11.58 -10.91
CA VAL A 85 0.66 10.40 -11.47
C VAL A 85 1.94 10.13 -10.69
N ILE A 86 1.99 8.98 -10.04
CA ILE A 86 3.16 8.46 -9.34
C ILE A 86 3.83 7.44 -10.28
N GLN A 87 5.07 7.73 -10.65
CA GLN A 87 5.85 6.85 -11.51
C GLN A 87 6.63 5.86 -10.64
N SER A 88 6.78 4.63 -11.11
CA SER A 88 7.80 3.70 -10.60
C SER A 88 9.15 4.03 -11.26
N ALA A 89 10.24 4.10 -10.50
CA ALA A 89 11.60 4.30 -11.01
C ALA A 89 12.34 2.97 -11.21
N SER A 90 12.00 1.96 -10.40
CA SER A 90 12.61 0.64 -10.36
C SER A 90 11.54 -0.46 -10.37
N PHE A 91 11.98 -1.69 -10.61
CA PHE A 91 11.17 -2.91 -10.59
C PHE A 91 10.71 -3.30 -9.17
N SER A 92 11.39 -2.81 -8.14
CA SER A 92 11.19 -3.21 -6.75
C SER A 92 10.43 -2.19 -5.91
N ASP A 93 10.18 -1.00 -6.46
CA ASP A 93 9.66 0.15 -5.71
C ASP A 93 8.40 -0.23 -4.92
N PHE A 94 7.34 -0.73 -5.56
CA PHE A 94 6.09 -0.97 -4.82
C PHE A 94 5.90 -2.42 -4.35
N THR A 95 6.94 -2.98 -3.73
CA THR A 95 6.84 -4.28 -3.04
C THR A 95 6.12 -4.10 -1.70
N ILE A 96 5.11 -4.95 -1.44
CA ILE A 96 4.35 -5.02 -0.20
C ILE A 96 4.72 -6.35 0.49
N SER A 97 5.47 -6.26 1.58
CA SER A 97 5.95 -7.40 2.37
C SER A 97 5.25 -7.58 3.71
N GLU A 98 4.57 -6.55 4.21
CA GLU A 98 3.69 -6.61 5.37
C GLU A 98 2.26 -6.20 4.98
N THR A 99 1.28 -6.56 5.80
CA THR A 99 -0.13 -6.33 5.48
C THR A 99 -0.45 -4.83 5.57
N VAL A 100 -0.96 -4.25 4.49
CA VAL A 100 -1.24 -2.81 4.39
C VAL A 100 -2.63 -2.54 3.82
N GLU A 101 -3.25 -1.45 4.25
CA GLU A 101 -4.42 -0.87 3.58
C GLU A 101 -4.03 0.40 2.83
N ILE A 102 -4.25 0.43 1.51
CA ILE A 102 -3.92 1.57 0.66
C ILE A 102 -5.22 2.18 0.17
N ASP A 103 -5.53 3.39 0.60
CA ASP A 103 -6.78 4.09 0.26
C ASP A 103 -6.53 5.34 -0.57
N GLY A 104 -6.56 5.17 -1.90
CA GLY A 104 -6.46 6.26 -2.88
C GLY A 104 -7.64 7.25 -2.85
N TYR A 105 -8.77 6.89 -2.24
CA TYR A 105 -9.91 7.81 -2.09
C TYR A 105 -9.71 8.84 -0.99
N THR A 106 -8.61 8.77 -0.23
CA THR A 106 -8.25 9.82 0.74
C THR A 106 -7.64 11.06 0.08
N GLN A 107 -7.17 10.96 -1.16
CA GLN A 107 -6.67 12.10 -1.93
C GLN A 107 -7.78 13.15 -2.12
N PRO A 108 -7.54 14.43 -1.81
CA PRO A 108 -8.48 15.50 -2.10
C PRO A 108 -9.04 15.48 -3.52
N GLY A 109 -10.37 15.54 -3.63
CA GLY A 109 -11.11 15.47 -4.88
C GLY A 109 -11.47 14.05 -5.35
N ALA A 110 -10.99 13.00 -4.66
CA ALA A 110 -11.35 11.64 -4.99
C ALA A 110 -12.77 11.29 -4.51
N VAL A 111 -13.50 10.52 -5.31
CA VAL A 111 -14.88 10.09 -5.01
C VAL A 111 -15.05 8.60 -5.30
N PRO A 112 -15.44 7.76 -4.34
CA PRO A 112 -15.82 6.37 -4.59
C PRO A 112 -17.07 6.26 -5.45
N ASN A 113 -17.18 5.19 -6.24
CA ASN A 113 -18.41 4.91 -6.98
C ASN A 113 -19.58 4.66 -6.01
N THR A 114 -20.68 5.39 -6.20
CA THR A 114 -21.93 5.20 -5.44
C THR A 114 -23.06 4.67 -6.32
N ASN A 115 -22.88 4.70 -7.64
CA ASN A 115 -23.89 4.21 -8.58
C ASN A 115 -24.02 2.67 -8.47
N PRO A 116 -25.25 2.13 -8.29
CA PRO A 116 -25.45 0.69 -8.27
C PRO A 116 -25.33 0.11 -9.68
N ALA A 117 -24.89 -1.15 -9.78
CA ALA A 117 -24.94 -1.88 -11.04
C ALA A 117 -26.40 -2.00 -11.54
N PRO A 118 -26.68 -1.83 -12.84
CA PRO A 118 -25.74 -1.70 -13.97
C PRO A 118 -25.48 -0.25 -14.43
N GLN A 119 -25.70 0.77 -13.59
CA GLN A 119 -25.43 2.15 -13.96
C GLN A 119 -23.93 2.36 -14.24
N GLY A 120 -23.61 3.35 -15.09
CA GLY A 120 -22.22 3.73 -15.33
C GLY A 120 -21.53 4.19 -14.05
N LEU A 121 -20.20 4.02 -14.00
CA LEU A 121 -19.41 4.42 -12.83
C LEU A 121 -19.44 5.94 -12.66
N ASN A 122 -19.53 6.40 -11.42
CA ASN A 122 -19.33 7.80 -11.03
C ASN A 122 -18.13 8.00 -10.10
N ALA A 123 -17.24 7.00 -10.03
CA ALA A 123 -15.97 7.15 -9.31
C ALA A 123 -15.11 8.23 -9.97
N GLN A 124 -14.39 8.96 -9.13
CA GLN A 124 -13.35 9.91 -9.51
C GLN A 124 -12.07 9.54 -8.74
N PRO A 125 -11.28 8.55 -9.19
CA PRO A 125 -10.00 8.27 -8.58
C PRO A 125 -8.99 9.39 -8.92
N MET A 126 -8.14 9.77 -7.97
CA MET A 126 -7.18 10.87 -8.12
C MET A 126 -5.71 10.45 -8.04
N ILE A 127 -5.43 9.16 -7.79
CA ILE A 127 -4.07 8.62 -7.75
C ILE A 127 -3.90 7.63 -8.88
N VAL A 128 -2.90 7.89 -9.71
CA VAL A 128 -2.53 7.07 -10.88
C VAL A 128 -1.14 6.51 -10.66
N LEU A 129 -1.01 5.20 -10.68
CA LEU A 129 0.27 4.50 -10.73
C LEU A 129 0.59 4.17 -12.18
N SER A 130 1.82 4.47 -12.60
CA SER A 130 2.32 4.23 -13.96
C SER A 130 3.79 3.81 -13.93
N ASN A 131 4.22 2.96 -14.88
CA ASN A 131 5.61 2.51 -14.97
C ASN A 131 6.01 2.14 -16.39
N THR A 132 6.91 2.92 -16.98
CA THR A 132 7.44 2.67 -18.34
C THR A 132 8.63 1.69 -18.37
N GLY A 133 9.10 1.22 -17.22
CA GLY A 133 10.22 0.31 -17.02
C GLY A 133 9.89 -1.18 -17.14
N PHE A 134 10.76 -2.05 -16.64
CA PHE A 134 10.57 -3.51 -16.67
C PHE A 134 10.04 -4.03 -15.33
N GLY A 135 9.07 -4.95 -15.38
CA GLY A 135 8.55 -5.67 -14.20
C GLY A 135 7.12 -5.30 -13.83
N PRO A 136 6.53 -6.01 -12.85
CA PRO A 136 5.29 -5.57 -12.23
C PRO A 136 5.53 -4.32 -11.40
N SER A 137 4.49 -3.53 -11.14
CA SER A 137 4.66 -2.36 -10.27
C SER A 137 4.30 -2.59 -8.84
N ILE A 138 3.12 -3.14 -8.54
CA ILE A 138 2.85 -3.61 -7.18
C ILE A 138 3.09 -5.11 -7.12
N ILE A 139 3.96 -5.53 -6.20
CA ILE A 139 4.15 -6.93 -5.85
C ILE A 139 3.66 -7.13 -4.42
N ILE A 140 2.58 -7.88 -4.23
CA ILE A 140 2.11 -8.27 -2.90
C ILE A 140 2.71 -9.63 -2.58
N SER A 141 3.68 -9.66 -1.67
CA SER A 141 4.35 -10.90 -1.26
C SER A 141 3.41 -11.79 -0.45
N SER A 142 3.73 -13.09 -0.35
CA SER A 142 2.95 -14.04 0.45
C SER A 142 2.85 -13.69 1.95
N ASN A 143 3.70 -12.79 2.45
CA ASN A 143 3.72 -12.35 3.85
C ASN A 143 2.76 -11.19 4.14
N ALA A 144 2.03 -10.68 3.14
CA ALA A 144 1.09 -9.57 3.29
C ALA A 144 -0.39 -10.00 3.09
N PRO A 145 -0.88 -11.06 3.77
CA PRO A 145 -2.24 -11.55 3.60
C PRO A 145 -3.27 -10.50 4.02
N GLY A 146 -4.42 -10.45 3.35
CA GLY A 146 -5.49 -9.52 3.74
C GLY A 146 -5.26 -8.06 3.34
N THR A 147 -4.16 -7.75 2.63
CA THR A 147 -3.87 -6.41 2.07
C THR A 147 -5.07 -5.88 1.29
N VAL A 148 -5.34 -4.59 1.45
CA VAL A 148 -6.44 -3.89 0.77
C VAL A 148 -5.86 -2.79 -0.10
N ILE A 149 -6.27 -2.73 -1.36
CA ILE A 149 -5.90 -1.64 -2.25
C ILE A 149 -7.17 -1.11 -2.90
N ARG A 150 -7.43 0.19 -2.71
CA ARG A 150 -8.63 0.82 -3.26
C ARG A 150 -8.40 2.19 -3.86
N GLY A 151 -9.22 2.53 -4.86
CA GLY A 151 -9.27 3.86 -5.46
C GLY A 151 -8.03 4.29 -6.24
N LEU A 152 -7.21 3.33 -6.69
CA LEU A 152 -6.03 3.59 -7.52
C LEU A 152 -6.32 3.30 -9.01
N VAL A 153 -5.68 4.06 -9.88
CA VAL A 153 -5.66 3.80 -11.33
C VAL A 153 -4.32 3.17 -11.68
N PHE A 154 -4.36 2.04 -12.36
CA PHE A 154 -3.19 1.32 -12.83
C PHE A 154 -3.09 1.40 -14.35
N GLN A 155 -2.12 2.15 -14.88
CA GLN A 155 -1.99 2.35 -16.33
C GLN A 155 -0.54 2.31 -16.81
N ASN A 156 -0.36 2.01 -18.11
CA ASN A 156 0.92 2.12 -18.79
C ASN A 156 2.05 1.34 -18.08
N PHE A 157 1.80 0.09 -17.68
CA PHE A 157 2.79 -0.76 -17.01
C PHE A 157 3.62 -1.61 -17.97
N GLY A 158 4.93 -1.47 -17.87
CA GLY A 158 5.93 -2.22 -18.61
C GLY A 158 6.42 -1.49 -19.88
N VAL A 159 7.60 -1.86 -20.36
CA VAL A 159 8.05 -1.48 -21.71
C VAL A 159 7.02 -1.94 -22.73
N GLN A 160 6.54 -1.00 -23.57
CA GLN A 160 5.50 -1.25 -24.56
C GLN A 160 4.18 -1.81 -23.96
N ASN A 161 3.88 -1.51 -22.70
CA ASN A 161 2.70 -2.03 -22.00
C ASN A 161 2.69 -3.57 -21.92
N LEU A 162 3.84 -4.20 -21.65
CA LEU A 162 3.95 -5.66 -21.49
C LEU A 162 4.05 -6.11 -20.03
N GLY A 163 3.98 -5.19 -19.08
CA GLY A 163 4.11 -5.45 -17.65
C GLY A 163 2.78 -5.78 -16.98
N THR A 164 2.87 -6.36 -15.78
CA THR A 164 1.73 -6.68 -14.91
C THR A 164 1.52 -5.54 -13.92
N ALA A 165 0.37 -4.86 -13.96
CA ALA A 165 0.10 -3.73 -13.05
C ALA A 165 0.19 -4.14 -11.58
N LEU A 166 -0.45 -5.27 -11.22
CA LEU A 166 -0.44 -5.82 -9.88
C LEU A 166 -0.23 -7.33 -9.92
N LEU A 167 0.77 -7.82 -9.19
CA LEU A 167 1.06 -9.23 -9.00
C LEU A 167 0.91 -9.58 -7.52
N SER A 168 0.00 -10.49 -7.19
CA SER A 168 -0.20 -10.96 -5.81
C SER A 168 0.20 -12.42 -5.62
N PHE A 169 0.99 -12.66 -4.58
CA PHE A 169 1.28 -13.98 -4.01
C PHE A 169 0.59 -14.21 -2.65
N ALA A 170 -0.14 -13.20 -2.15
CA ALA A 170 -0.83 -13.23 -0.86
C ALA A 170 -2.26 -13.77 -0.97
N GLU A 171 -2.74 -14.32 0.15
CA GLU A 171 -4.13 -14.75 0.31
C GLU A 171 -5.00 -13.59 0.84
N GLY A 172 -6.30 -13.60 0.54
CA GLY A 172 -7.27 -12.66 1.12
C GLY A 172 -7.12 -11.20 0.70
N VAL A 173 -6.36 -10.92 -0.36
CA VAL A 173 -6.18 -9.56 -0.90
C VAL A 173 -7.49 -9.01 -1.44
N ARG A 174 -7.82 -7.76 -1.10
CA ARG A 174 -9.00 -7.05 -1.62
C ARG A 174 -8.57 -5.90 -2.52
N ILE A 175 -9.06 -5.91 -3.76
CA ILE A 175 -8.84 -4.84 -4.75
C ILE A 175 -10.18 -4.20 -5.05
N GLU A 176 -10.39 -2.94 -4.64
CA GLU A 176 -11.72 -2.32 -4.58
C GLU A 176 -11.76 -0.96 -5.29
N GLY A 177 -12.64 -0.79 -6.27
CA GLY A 177 -12.79 0.51 -6.97
C GLY A 177 -11.53 0.99 -7.72
N CYS A 178 -10.58 0.09 -7.98
CA CYS A 178 -9.39 0.37 -8.78
C CYS A 178 -9.68 0.25 -10.28
N PHE A 179 -9.02 1.08 -11.09
CA PHE A 179 -9.13 1.05 -12.55
C PHE A 179 -7.85 0.44 -13.12
N PHE A 180 -7.96 -0.40 -14.16
CA PHE A 180 -6.81 -1.06 -14.78
C PHE A 180 -6.83 -0.87 -16.29
N GLY A 181 -5.75 -0.35 -16.85
CA GLY A 181 -5.56 -0.21 -18.28
C GLY A 181 -6.35 0.94 -18.92
N THR A 182 -6.79 1.91 -18.12
CA THR A 182 -7.53 3.10 -18.56
C THR A 182 -6.95 4.36 -17.95
N ASP A 183 -7.37 5.52 -18.45
CA ASP A 183 -7.21 6.79 -17.76
C ASP A 183 -8.04 6.84 -16.45
N ALA A 184 -7.83 7.90 -15.66
CA ALA A 184 -8.52 8.07 -14.37
C ALA A 184 -10.05 8.28 -14.51
N ALA A 185 -10.52 8.69 -15.69
CA ALA A 185 -11.96 8.76 -15.97
C ALA A 185 -12.56 7.40 -16.37
N GLY A 186 -11.73 6.38 -16.63
CA GLY A 186 -12.17 5.05 -17.03
C GLY A 186 -12.73 4.99 -18.45
N VAL A 187 -12.42 5.99 -19.30
CA VAL A 187 -13.02 6.14 -20.64
C VAL A 187 -12.01 6.01 -21.77
N VAL A 188 -10.74 6.36 -21.53
CA VAL A 188 -9.66 6.19 -22.53
C VAL A 188 -8.83 4.97 -22.16
N ALA A 189 -8.56 4.10 -23.13
CA ALA A 189 -7.65 2.98 -22.93
C ALA A 189 -6.20 3.48 -22.77
N VAL A 190 -5.56 3.09 -21.66
CA VAL A 190 -4.13 3.31 -21.38
C VAL A 190 -3.57 1.98 -20.90
N PRO A 191 -3.36 1.03 -21.83
CA PRO A 191 -3.33 -0.39 -21.52
C PRO A 191 -2.11 -0.81 -20.68
N ASN A 192 -2.28 -1.92 -19.98
CA ASN A 192 -1.21 -2.70 -19.35
C ASN A 192 -1.04 -4.01 -20.12
N GLY A 193 0.07 -4.72 -19.91
CA GLY A 193 0.25 -6.06 -20.47
C GLY A 193 -0.67 -7.05 -19.78
N GLN A 194 -0.69 -6.96 -18.46
CA GLN A 194 -1.68 -7.60 -17.59
C GLN A 194 -2.17 -6.59 -16.56
N GLY A 195 -3.46 -6.55 -16.27
CA GLY A 195 -4.02 -5.70 -15.22
C GLY A 195 -3.71 -6.26 -13.83
N LEU A 196 -4.14 -7.50 -13.58
CA LEU A 196 -4.03 -8.16 -12.30
C LEU A 196 -3.65 -9.63 -12.52
N GLN A 197 -2.58 -10.08 -11.88
CA GLN A 197 -2.20 -11.48 -11.79
C GLN A 197 -2.25 -11.92 -10.33
N ILE A 198 -2.98 -13.00 -10.06
CA ILE A 198 -3.00 -13.64 -8.74
C ILE A 198 -2.37 -15.01 -8.85
N SER A 199 -1.34 -15.24 -8.03
CA SER A 199 -0.56 -16.48 -7.99
C SER A 199 -0.52 -17.13 -6.60
N GLY A 200 -1.10 -16.48 -5.58
CA GLY A 200 -1.39 -17.09 -4.28
C GLY A 200 -2.63 -18.01 -4.32
N ALA A 201 -2.80 -18.85 -3.30
CA ALA A 201 -4.06 -19.57 -3.11
C ALA A 201 -5.11 -18.60 -2.55
N ASN A 202 -6.15 -18.29 -3.32
CA ASN A 202 -7.28 -17.48 -2.85
C ASN A 202 -8.33 -18.34 -2.16
#